data_AF-A0AAU3UGJ9-F1
#
_entry.id   AF-A0AAU3UGJ9-F1
#
_cell.length_a   1.000
_cell.length_b   1.000
_cell.length_c   1.000
_cell.angle_alpha   90.00
_cell.angle_beta   90.00
_cell.angle_gamma   90.00
#
_symmetry.space_group_name_H-M   'P 1'
#
loop_
_entity.id
_entity.type
_entity.pdbx_description
1 polymer ?
#
loop_
_entity_poly.entity_id
_entity_poly.type
_entity_poly.pdbx_seq_one_letter_code
_entity_poly.pdbx_strand_id
1 'polypeptide(L)'
;MISAGPRSAWALLLGALIGWGASVTLLVEKFKSLTEPGYKPLCSIDQTLSCSTVMEAPSASMFGFPNPIIGVIGFSVMVTLALLLVAGISLPRWIIGGMWLGYLVGVAAIGWLVWDAVFEIRALCPWCMVVWAVTPALLAVTTGLLFGRSRGVWQIVVEWRWTLVAIFYAVVVLIVYIQFQSYWNSKF
;
A
#
# COMPACT_ATOMS: atom_id res chain seq x y z
N MET A 1 7.73 -1.43 -26.60
CA MET A 1 8.00 -2.14 -25.34
C MET A 1 8.78 -1.21 -24.42
N ILE A 2 8.68 -1.39 -23.11
CA ILE A 2 9.37 -0.60 -22.08
C ILE A 2 10.24 -1.56 -21.27
N SER A 3 11.53 -1.26 -21.16
CA SER A 3 12.45 -1.92 -20.23
C SER A 3 12.64 -1.04 -18.99
N ALA A 4 12.85 -1.68 -17.85
CA ALA A 4 13.20 -1.00 -16.61
C ALA A 4 14.72 -1.07 -16.42
N GLY A 5 15.33 0.03 -15.96
CA GLY A 5 16.71 -0.03 -15.47
C GLY A 5 16.80 -0.88 -14.19
N PRO A 6 17.98 -1.40 -13.82
CA PRO A 6 18.13 -2.27 -12.65
C PRO A 6 17.56 -1.65 -11.37
N ARG A 7 17.78 -0.35 -11.16
CA ARG A 7 17.29 0.37 -9.97
C ARG A 7 15.76 0.36 -9.88
N SER A 8 15.04 0.64 -10.96
CA SER A 8 13.57 0.67 -10.94
C SER A 8 12.98 -0.74 -10.90
N ALA A 9 13.58 -1.71 -11.60
CA ALA A 9 13.14 -3.10 -11.57
C ALA A 9 13.23 -3.70 -10.15
N TRP A 10 14.36 -3.53 -9.47
CA TRP A 10 14.55 -4.01 -8.10
C TRP A 10 13.67 -3.27 -7.10
N ALA A 11 13.50 -1.95 -7.24
CA ALA A 11 12.59 -1.19 -6.37
C ALA A 11 11.14 -1.68 -6.49
N LEU A 12 10.68 -1.97 -7.73
CA LEU A 12 9.35 -2.52 -7.96
C LEU A 12 9.20 -3.91 -7.33
N LEU A 13 10.19 -4.78 -7.49
CA LEU A 13 10.14 -6.15 -6.96
C LEU A 13 10.13 -6.15 -5.42
N LEU A 14 11.06 -5.44 -4.80
CA LEU A 14 11.18 -5.39 -3.34
C LEU A 14 9.94 -4.74 -2.72
N GLY A 15 9.48 -3.60 -3.25
CA GLY A 15 8.27 -2.96 -2.74
C GLY A 15 7.02 -3.81 -2.94
N ALA A 16 6.88 -4.50 -4.08
CA ALA A 16 5.76 -5.41 -4.31
C ALA A 16 5.81 -6.62 -3.36
N LEU A 17 6.99 -7.18 -3.08
CA LEU A 17 7.16 -8.27 -2.10
C LEU A 17 6.80 -7.83 -0.68
N ILE A 18 7.18 -6.61 -0.28
CA ILE A 18 6.82 -6.06 1.03
C ILE A 18 5.30 -5.90 1.15
N GLY A 19 4.65 -5.30 0.14
CA GLY A 19 3.19 -5.15 0.10
C GLY A 19 2.45 -6.50 0.07
N TRP A 20 2.99 -7.46 -0.68
CA TRP A 20 2.49 -8.83 -0.72
C TRP A 20 2.60 -9.51 0.65
N GLY A 21 3.77 -9.47 1.28
CA GLY A 21 4.01 -10.05 2.60
C GLY A 21 3.11 -9.46 3.69
N ALA A 22 2.92 -8.14 3.70
CA ALA A 22 1.97 -7.48 4.59
C ALA A 22 0.53 -7.95 4.34
N SER A 23 0.11 -8.06 3.08
CA SER A 23 -1.25 -8.51 2.72
C SER A 23 -1.50 -9.97 3.09
N VAL A 24 -0.52 -10.86 2.85
CA VAL A 24 -0.59 -12.27 3.25
C VAL A 24 -0.67 -12.39 4.76
N THR A 25 0.15 -11.64 5.50
CA THR A 25 0.16 -11.67 6.96
C THR A 25 -1.21 -11.24 7.53
N LEU A 26 -1.77 -10.14 7.02
CA LEU A 26 -3.12 -9.70 7.38
C LEU A 26 -4.18 -10.75 7.06
N LEU A 27 -4.08 -11.42 5.92
CA LEU A 27 -5.02 -12.46 5.54
C LEU A 27 -4.94 -13.67 6.49
N VAL A 28 -3.73 -14.12 6.82
CA VAL A 28 -3.49 -15.22 7.76
C VAL A 28 -4.02 -14.86 9.16
N GLU A 29 -3.73 -13.65 9.64
CA GLU A 29 -4.26 -13.17 10.92
C GLU A 29 -5.79 -13.11 10.93
N LYS A 30 -6.43 -12.76 9.81
CA LYS A 30 -7.90 -12.76 9.71
C LYS A 30 -8.45 -14.17 9.85
N PHE A 31 -7.86 -15.13 9.15
CA PHE A 31 -8.29 -16.53 9.23
C PHE A 31 -8.12 -17.10 10.63
N LYS A 32 -7.00 -16.84 11.30
CA LYS A 32 -6.80 -17.25 12.69
C LYS A 32 -7.83 -16.63 13.63
N SER A 33 -8.09 -15.34 13.50
CA SER A 33 -9.12 -14.66 14.30
C SER A 33 -10.53 -15.22 14.10
N LEU A 34 -10.83 -15.79 12.93
CA LEU A 34 -12.13 -16.42 12.64
C LEU A 34 -12.23 -17.87 13.12
N THR A 35 -11.10 -18.57 13.27
CA THR A 35 -11.06 -20.01 13.58
C THR A 35 -10.71 -20.29 15.04
N GLU A 36 -9.97 -19.39 15.71
CA GLU A 36 -9.49 -19.55 17.07
C GLU A 36 -10.14 -18.49 17.99
N PRO A 37 -11.08 -18.89 18.86
CA PRO A 37 -11.69 -17.99 19.83
C PRO A 37 -10.63 -17.41 20.77
N GLY A 38 -10.53 -16.08 20.83
CA GLY A 38 -9.56 -15.38 21.69
C GLY A 38 -8.16 -15.20 21.09
N TYR A 39 -7.96 -15.52 19.81
CA TYR A 39 -6.71 -15.22 19.11
C TYR A 39 -6.44 -13.71 19.08
N LYS A 40 -5.22 -13.32 19.46
CA LYS A 40 -4.75 -11.94 19.39
C LYS A 40 -3.66 -11.83 18.32
N PRO A 41 -3.88 -11.03 17.25
CA PRO A 41 -2.86 -10.77 16.25
C PRO A 41 -1.58 -10.19 16.87
N LEU A 42 -0.43 -10.55 16.30
CA LEU A 42 0.88 -10.08 16.80
C LEU A 42 1.04 -8.56 16.68
N CYS A 43 0.36 -7.97 15.71
CA CYS A 43 0.36 -6.53 15.49
C CYS A 43 -0.71 -5.77 16.31
N SER A 44 -1.48 -6.47 17.16
CA SER A 44 -2.35 -5.85 18.18
C SER A 44 -1.58 -5.67 19.48
N ILE A 45 -0.97 -4.51 19.66
CA ILE A 45 -0.10 -4.17 20.80
C ILE A 45 -0.90 -3.54 21.94
N ASP A 46 -1.81 -2.63 21.58
CA ASP A 46 -2.70 -1.92 22.51
C ASP A 46 -4.02 -1.55 21.80
N GLN A 47 -4.87 -0.74 22.45
CA GLN A 47 -6.17 -0.34 21.90
C GLN A 47 -6.04 0.56 20.66
N THR A 48 -4.96 1.33 20.56
CA THR A 48 -4.69 2.26 19.47
C THR A 48 -4.01 1.55 18.30
N LEU A 49 -2.98 0.75 18.58
CA LEU A 49 -2.30 -0.13 17.60
C LEU A 49 -2.94 -1.52 17.64
N SER A 50 -4.12 -1.66 17.03
CA SER A 50 -4.95 -2.87 17.07
C SER A 50 -5.36 -3.32 15.67
N CYS A 51 -4.66 -4.33 15.14
CA CYS A 51 -5.06 -5.00 13.89
C CYS A 51 -6.43 -5.65 14.02
N SER A 52 -6.73 -6.27 15.16
CA SER A 52 -8.03 -6.89 15.44
C SER A 52 -9.19 -5.92 15.26
N THR A 53 -9.09 -4.72 15.84
CA THR A 53 -10.15 -3.70 15.76
C THR A 53 -10.35 -3.22 14.33
N VAL A 54 -9.26 -3.01 13.59
CA VAL A 54 -9.32 -2.60 12.18
C VAL A 54 -9.93 -3.71 11.30
N MET A 55 -9.64 -4.97 11.59
CA MET A 55 -10.10 -6.09 10.79
C MET A 55 -11.56 -6.47 11.02
N GLU A 56 -12.14 -6.09 12.16
CA GLU A 56 -13.56 -6.28 12.47
C GLU A 56 -14.46 -5.17 11.91
N ALA A 57 -13.87 -4.04 11.50
CA ALA A 57 -14.62 -2.92 10.96
C ALA A 57 -15.34 -3.28 9.64
N PRO A 58 -16.52 -2.70 9.36
CA PRO A 58 -17.24 -2.93 8.10
C PRO A 58 -16.42 -2.55 6.85
N SER A 59 -15.58 -1.52 6.98
CA SER A 59 -14.65 -1.06 5.94
C SER A 59 -13.55 -2.07 5.60
N ALA A 60 -13.30 -3.06 6.48
CA ALA A 60 -12.33 -4.13 6.25
C ALA A 60 -12.78 -5.14 5.18
N SER A 61 -14.03 -5.06 4.71
CA SER A 61 -14.58 -5.88 3.65
C SER A 61 -15.19 -5.06 2.51
N MET A 62 -14.36 -4.62 1.58
CA MET A 62 -14.81 -4.02 0.33
C MET A 62 -15.43 -5.09 -0.58
N PHE A 63 -16.57 -4.78 -1.18
CA PHE A 63 -17.27 -5.68 -2.13
C PHE A 63 -17.69 -7.05 -1.53
N GLY A 64 -17.82 -7.15 -0.21
CA GLY A 64 -18.28 -8.35 0.49
C GLY A 64 -17.20 -9.38 0.80
N PHE A 65 -15.91 -9.07 0.56
CA PHE A 65 -14.79 -9.93 0.92
C PHE A 65 -13.67 -9.14 1.62
N PRO A 66 -12.85 -9.79 2.47
CA PRO A 66 -11.79 -9.11 3.21
C PRO A 66 -10.79 -8.39 2.30
N ASN A 67 -10.50 -7.12 2.60
CA ASN A 67 -9.52 -6.29 1.87
C ASN A 67 -8.14 -6.95 1.70
N PRO A 68 -7.60 -7.71 2.67
CA PRO A 68 -6.33 -8.42 2.48
C PRO A 68 -6.30 -9.35 1.26
N ILE A 69 -7.46 -9.90 0.85
CA ILE A 69 -7.55 -10.73 -0.37
C ILE A 69 -7.26 -9.89 -1.63
N ILE A 70 -7.81 -8.67 -1.71
CA ILE A 70 -7.53 -7.72 -2.79
C ILE A 70 -6.02 -7.44 -2.84
N GLY A 71 -5.43 -7.18 -1.67
CA GLY A 71 -3.99 -6.94 -1.52
C GLY A 71 -3.16 -8.12 -2.03
N VAL A 72 -3.45 -9.34 -1.58
CA VAL A 72 -2.74 -10.55 -2.01
C VAL A 72 -2.81 -10.73 -3.52
N ILE A 73 -4.00 -10.63 -4.12
CA ILE A 73 -4.17 -10.79 -5.58
C ILE A 73 -3.41 -9.69 -6.33
N GLY A 74 -3.65 -8.42 -5.97
CA GLY A 74 -3.04 -7.27 -6.62
C GLY A 74 -1.52 -7.31 -6.54
N PHE A 75 -0.96 -7.49 -5.35
CA PHE A 75 0.49 -7.55 -5.18
C PHE A 75 1.12 -8.81 -5.79
N SER A 76 0.41 -9.95 -5.88
CA SER A 76 0.92 -11.14 -6.59
C SER A 76 1.15 -10.85 -8.08
N VAL A 77 0.21 -10.14 -8.71
CA VAL A 77 0.36 -9.67 -10.10
C VAL A 77 1.55 -8.71 -10.21
N MET A 78 1.67 -7.75 -9.29
CA MET A 78 2.79 -6.79 -9.31
C MET A 78 4.15 -7.45 -9.10
N VAL A 79 4.26 -8.42 -8.18
CA VAL A 79 5.48 -9.21 -7.97
C VAL A 79 5.86 -9.95 -9.25
N THR A 80 4.89 -10.59 -9.91
CA THR A 80 5.13 -11.32 -11.16
C THR A 80 5.66 -10.39 -12.26
N LEU A 81 5.02 -9.24 -12.47
CA LEU A 81 5.45 -8.26 -13.47
C LEU A 81 6.82 -7.64 -13.14
N ALA A 82 7.08 -7.36 -11.86
CA ALA A 82 8.37 -6.83 -11.42
C ALA A 82 9.50 -7.86 -11.58
N LEU A 83 9.23 -9.15 -11.36
CA LEU A 83 10.19 -10.22 -11.58
C LEU A 83 10.58 -10.33 -13.06
N LEU A 84 9.60 -10.23 -13.98
CA LEU A 84 9.89 -10.17 -15.42
C LEU A 84 10.80 -8.99 -15.78
N LEU A 85 10.56 -7.81 -15.19
CA LEU A 85 11.41 -6.63 -15.40
C LEU A 85 12.84 -6.84 -14.85
N VAL A 86 13.00 -7.50 -13.70
CA VAL A 86 14.32 -7.85 -13.13
C VAL A 86 15.04 -8.86 -14.01
N ALA A 87 14.32 -9.81 -14.61
CA ALA A 87 14.86 -10.76 -15.59
C ALA A 87 15.26 -10.11 -16.93
N GLY A 88 15.09 -8.78 -17.08
CA GLY A 88 15.43 -8.04 -18.29
C GLY A 88 14.36 -8.13 -19.39
N ILE A 89 13.19 -8.70 -19.10
CA ILE A 89 12.10 -8.81 -20.08
C ILE A 89 11.42 -7.46 -20.23
N SER A 90 11.39 -6.94 -21.46
CA SER A 90 10.68 -5.71 -21.77
C SER A 90 9.18 -5.96 -21.85
N LEU A 91 8.39 -5.18 -21.13
CA LEU A 91 6.93 -5.30 -21.12
C LEU A 91 6.28 -4.34 -22.13
N PRO A 92 5.14 -4.69 -22.75
CA PRO A 92 4.40 -3.77 -23.58
C PRO A 92 3.86 -2.60 -22.73
N ARG A 93 3.71 -1.43 -23.37
CA ARG A 93 3.33 -0.18 -22.69
C ARG A 93 1.98 -0.28 -21.99
N TRP A 94 1.04 -1.08 -22.50
CA TRP A 94 -0.27 -1.28 -21.88
C TRP A 94 -0.19 -2.07 -20.56
N ILE A 95 0.75 -3.01 -20.42
CA ILE A 95 0.97 -3.73 -19.14
C ILE A 95 1.51 -2.76 -18.09
N ILE A 96 2.50 -1.93 -18.45
CA ILE A 96 3.00 -0.89 -17.54
C ILE A 96 1.89 0.14 -17.23
N GLY A 97 1.03 0.45 -18.19
CA GLY A 97 -0.18 1.25 -18.00
C GLY A 97 -1.15 0.62 -16.98
N GLY A 98 -1.39 -0.69 -17.09
CA GLY A 98 -2.18 -1.46 -16.13
C GLY A 98 -1.56 -1.47 -14.73
N MET A 99 -0.23 -1.62 -14.62
CA MET A 99 0.48 -1.50 -13.35
C MET A 99 0.28 -0.13 -12.72
N TRP A 100 0.45 0.94 -13.51
CA TRP A 100 0.26 2.31 -13.04
C TRP A 100 -1.17 2.54 -12.56
N LEU A 101 -2.17 2.09 -13.34
CA LEU A 101 -3.57 2.20 -12.96
C LEU A 101 -3.88 1.41 -11.69
N GLY A 102 -3.35 0.20 -11.57
CA GLY A 102 -3.51 -0.64 -10.38
C GLY A 102 -2.96 0.04 -9.12
N TYR A 103 -1.77 0.62 -9.18
CA TYR A 103 -1.21 1.39 -8.06
C TYR A 103 -2.00 2.67 -7.78
N LEU A 104 -2.51 3.36 -8.81
CA LEU A 104 -3.32 4.56 -8.63
C LEU A 104 -4.62 4.25 -7.87
N VAL A 105 -5.32 3.20 -8.30
CA VAL A 105 -6.52 2.70 -7.61
C VAL A 105 -6.18 2.25 -6.19
N GLY A 106 -5.03 1.60 -6.00
CA GLY A 106 -4.54 1.24 -4.67
C GLY A 106 -4.32 2.44 -3.76
N VAL A 107 -3.67 3.50 -4.24
CA VAL A 107 -3.48 4.76 -3.46
C VAL A 107 -4.81 5.42 -3.12
N ALA A 108 -5.76 5.43 -4.06
CA ALA A 108 -7.10 5.98 -3.80
C ALA A 108 -7.85 5.18 -2.72
N ALA A 109 -7.81 3.84 -2.81
CA ALA A 109 -8.40 2.96 -1.80
C ALA A 109 -7.73 3.14 -0.42
N ILE A 110 -6.40 3.27 -0.40
CA ILE A 110 -5.65 3.58 0.83
C ILE A 110 -6.11 4.91 1.43
N GLY A 111 -6.28 5.96 0.63
CA GLY A 111 -6.74 7.25 1.12
C GLY A 111 -8.10 7.15 1.85
N TRP A 112 -9.02 6.36 1.30
CA TRP A 112 -10.30 6.09 1.95
C TRP A 112 -10.14 5.26 3.24
N LEU A 113 -9.33 4.20 3.21
CA LEU A 113 -9.09 3.36 4.38
C LEU A 113 -8.33 4.09 5.51
N VAL A 114 -7.45 5.04 5.18
CA VAL A 114 -6.79 5.90 6.16
C VAL A 114 -7.83 6.77 6.87
N TRP A 115 -8.74 7.38 6.12
CA TRP A 115 -9.82 8.19 6.68
C TRP A 115 -10.68 7.38 7.66
N ASP A 116 -11.14 6.22 7.21
CA ASP A 116 -11.97 5.32 8.01
C ASP A 116 -11.24 4.84 9.28
N ALA A 117 -9.97 4.41 9.16
CA ALA A 117 -9.16 3.97 10.30
C ALA A 117 -8.96 5.06 11.35
N VAL A 118 -8.71 6.30 10.92
CA VAL A 118 -8.39 7.42 11.82
C VAL A 118 -9.63 8.03 12.45
N PHE A 119 -10.68 8.29 11.66
CA PHE A 119 -11.83 9.07 12.11
C PHE A 119 -13.00 8.22 12.58
N GLU A 120 -13.21 7.03 12.00
CA GLU A 120 -14.33 6.15 12.34
C GLU A 120 -13.90 5.09 13.34
N ILE A 121 -12.91 4.25 12.99
CA ILE A 121 -12.44 3.14 13.82
C ILE A 121 -11.64 3.63 15.03
N ARG A 122 -10.85 4.70 14.84
CA ARG A 122 -9.87 5.23 15.81
C ARG A 122 -8.86 4.17 16.25
N ALA A 123 -8.42 3.33 15.31
CA ALA A 123 -7.37 2.35 15.52
C ALA A 123 -6.47 2.23 14.29
N LEU A 124 -5.23 1.84 14.52
CA LEU A 124 -4.17 1.79 13.54
C LEU A 124 -3.61 0.37 13.44
N CYS A 125 -3.36 -0.08 12.21
CA CYS A 125 -2.82 -1.40 11.93
C CYS A 125 -1.41 -1.25 11.31
N PRO A 126 -0.35 -1.75 11.97
CA PRO A 126 1.02 -1.68 11.45
C PRO A 126 1.18 -2.29 10.06
N TRP A 127 0.54 -3.43 9.77
CA TRP A 127 0.60 -4.04 8.43
C TRP A 127 -0.11 -3.21 7.36
N CYS A 128 -1.23 -2.57 7.69
CA CYS A 128 -1.88 -1.62 6.77
C CYS A 128 -0.96 -0.43 6.48
N MET A 129 -0.29 0.12 7.49
CA MET A 129 0.68 1.21 7.30
C MET A 129 1.84 0.83 6.38
N VAL A 130 2.30 -0.43 6.43
CA VAL A 130 3.30 -0.94 5.48
C VAL A 130 2.76 -0.84 4.05
N VAL A 131 1.51 -1.25 3.80
CA VAL A 131 0.86 -1.11 2.49
C VAL A 131 0.68 0.36 2.09
N TRP A 132 0.34 1.24 3.05
CA TRP A 132 0.24 2.69 2.85
C TRP A 132 1.58 3.31 2.46
N ALA A 133 2.68 2.80 3.00
CA ALA A 133 4.01 3.26 2.69
C ALA A 133 4.43 2.79 1.29
N VAL A 134 4.34 1.49 0.97
CA VAL A 134 4.93 0.99 -0.29
C VAL A 134 4.15 1.41 -1.54
N THR A 135 2.82 1.49 -1.47
CA THR A 135 1.97 1.67 -2.66
C THR A 135 2.19 3.01 -3.39
N PRO A 136 2.24 4.18 -2.71
CA PRO A 136 2.56 5.47 -3.35
C PRO A 136 3.97 5.51 -3.94
N ALA A 137 4.96 4.89 -3.27
CA ALA A 137 6.33 4.82 -3.80
C ALA A 137 6.39 4.01 -5.10
N LEU A 138 5.71 2.86 -5.15
CA LEU A 138 5.61 2.03 -6.36
C LEU A 138 4.86 2.76 -7.49
N LEU A 139 3.83 3.53 -7.17
CA LEU A 139 3.16 4.42 -8.13
C LEU A 139 4.14 5.43 -8.72
N ALA A 140 4.97 6.09 -7.91
CA ALA A 140 5.97 7.04 -8.38
C ALA A 140 7.02 6.38 -9.29
N VAL A 141 7.53 5.21 -8.91
CA VAL A 141 8.49 4.45 -9.76
C VAL A 141 7.85 4.08 -11.10
N THR A 142 6.62 3.57 -11.08
CA THR A 142 5.88 3.18 -12.29
C THR A 142 5.53 4.39 -13.15
N THR A 143 5.24 5.54 -12.54
CA THR A 143 5.01 6.82 -13.25
C THR A 143 6.25 7.24 -14.05
N GLY A 144 7.43 7.16 -13.44
CA GLY A 144 8.69 7.45 -14.14
C GLY A 144 8.95 6.48 -15.31
N LEU A 145 8.63 5.19 -15.12
CA LEU A 145 8.78 4.16 -16.14
C LEU A 145 7.83 4.36 -17.33
N LEU A 146 6.57 4.72 -17.06
CA LEU A 146 5.54 4.88 -18.09
C LEU A 146 5.64 6.21 -18.84
N PHE A 147 5.92 7.30 -18.13
CA PHE A 147 5.83 8.67 -18.66
C PHE A 147 7.19 9.36 -18.82
N GLY A 148 8.32 8.71 -18.51
CA GLY A 148 9.64 9.34 -18.55
C GLY A 148 10.09 9.90 -19.90
N ARG A 149 9.43 9.54 -21.01
CA ARG A 149 9.69 10.08 -22.37
C ARG A 149 8.53 10.93 -22.90
N SER A 150 7.51 11.18 -22.08
CA SER A 150 6.36 12.00 -22.47
C SER A 150 6.70 13.50 -22.45
N ARG A 151 5.93 14.30 -23.17
CA ARG A 151 6.05 15.77 -23.20
C ARG A 151 4.81 16.42 -22.58
N GLY A 152 4.94 17.67 -22.15
CA GLY A 152 3.83 18.47 -21.60
C GLY A 152 3.53 18.14 -20.13
N VAL A 153 2.25 18.12 -19.77
CA VAL A 153 1.79 17.97 -18.37
C VAL A 153 2.34 16.71 -17.70
N TRP A 154 2.50 15.62 -18.45
CA TRP A 154 3.05 14.37 -17.92
C TRP A 154 4.52 14.47 -17.50
N GLN A 155 5.30 15.38 -18.09
CA GLN A 155 6.67 15.63 -17.66
C GLN A 155 6.71 16.26 -16.26
N ILE A 156 5.79 17.20 -15.99
CA ILE A 156 5.64 17.83 -14.66
C ILE A 156 5.30 16.76 -13.62
N VAL A 157 4.35 15.86 -13.93
CA VAL A 157 3.98 14.76 -13.03
C VAL A 157 5.17 13.85 -12.74
N VAL A 158 6.00 13.54 -13.75
CA VAL A 158 7.21 12.75 -13.57
C VAL A 158 8.22 13.49 -12.70
N GLU A 159 8.45 14.78 -12.89
CA GLU A 159 9.39 15.58 -12.09
C GLU A 159 8.93 15.68 -10.62
N TRP A 160 7.63 15.90 -10.40
CA TRP A 160 7.04 16.09 -9.08
C TRP A 160 6.67 14.78 -8.35
N ARG A 161 6.86 13.62 -8.97
CA ARG A 161 6.41 12.32 -8.43
C ARG A 161 6.85 12.06 -6.99
N TRP A 162 8.10 12.40 -6.66
CA TRP A 162 8.62 12.21 -5.30
C TRP A 162 8.10 13.25 -4.32
N THR A 163 7.86 14.49 -4.79
CA THR A 163 7.19 15.53 -4.01
C THR A 163 5.76 15.10 -3.66
N LEU A 164 5.02 14.52 -4.62
CA LEU A 164 3.67 14.00 -4.37
C LEU A 164 3.66 12.87 -3.34
N VAL A 165 4.63 11.95 -3.39
CA VAL A 165 4.79 10.90 -2.37
C VAL A 165 5.13 11.49 -1.00
N ALA A 166 6.05 12.46 -0.94
CA ALA A 166 6.40 13.13 0.30
C ALA A 166 5.20 13.88 0.91
N ILE A 167 4.41 14.57 0.08
CA ILE A 167 3.18 15.24 0.52
C ILE A 167 2.18 14.21 1.06
N PHE A 168 1.97 13.10 0.35
CA PHE A 168 1.07 12.03 0.81
C PHE A 168 1.49 11.50 2.18
N TYR A 169 2.78 11.17 2.37
CA TYR A 169 3.26 10.71 3.66
C TYR A 169 3.15 11.78 4.74
N ALA A 170 3.50 13.04 4.44
CA ALA A 170 3.38 14.13 5.40
C ALA A 170 1.93 14.32 5.86
N VAL A 171 0.96 14.26 4.94
CA VAL A 171 -0.47 14.35 5.24
C VAL A 171 -0.92 13.18 6.11
N VAL A 172 -0.58 11.94 5.74
CA VAL A 172 -0.96 10.75 6.52
C VAL A 172 -0.34 10.79 7.92
N VAL A 173 0.95 11.09 8.03
CA VAL A 173 1.65 11.21 9.32
C VAL A 173 1.06 12.32 10.17
N LEU A 174 0.77 13.48 9.58
CA LEU A 174 0.17 14.61 10.30
C LEU A 174 -1.23 14.26 10.84
N ILE A 175 -2.06 13.63 10.01
CA ILE A 175 -3.41 13.18 10.41
C ILE A 175 -3.32 12.17 11.55
N VAL A 176 -2.45 11.16 11.42
CA VAL A 176 -2.23 10.15 12.47
C VAL A 176 -1.69 10.78 13.75
N TYR A 177 -0.74 11.72 13.64
CA TYR A 177 -0.16 12.39 14.80
C TYR A 177 -1.19 13.24 15.55
N ILE A 178 -1.95 14.07 14.83
CA ILE A 178 -2.97 14.95 15.43
C ILE A 178 -4.06 14.13 16.11
N GLN A 179 -4.58 13.09 15.43
CA GLN A 179 -5.69 12.32 15.97
C GLN A 179 -5.29 11.46 17.18
N PHE A 180 -4.06 10.93 17.19
CA PHE A 180 -3.56 10.05 18.24
C PHE A 180 -2.56 10.76 19.17
N GLN A 181 -2.64 12.09 19.28
CA GLN A 181 -1.69 12.90 20.05
C GLN A 181 -1.62 12.47 21.53
N SER A 182 -2.77 12.17 22.15
CA SER A 182 -2.84 11.70 23.54
C SER A 182 -2.13 10.37 23.76
N TYR A 183 -2.21 9.46 22.77
CA TYR A 183 -1.50 8.19 22.80
C TYR A 183 0.01 8.40 22.75
N TRP A 184 0.51 9.20 21.80
CA TRP A 184 1.94 9.46 21.65
C TRP A 184 2.52 10.19 22.87
N ASN A 185 1.83 11.21 23.39
CA ASN A 185 2.23 11.95 24.59
C ASN A 185 2.23 11.12 25.88
N SER A 186 1.59 9.95 25.89
CA SER A 186 1.61 9.06 27.05
C SER A 186 2.82 8.10 27.08
N LYS A 187 3.52 7.98 25.94
CA LYS A 187 4.64 7.04 25.75
C LYS A 187 6.02 7.72 25.78
N PHE A 188 6.07 9.05 25.60
CA PHE A 188 7.27 9.88 25.62
C PHE A 188 7.12 10.96 26.69
#